data_AF-A0A7C6AIB1-F1
#
_entry.id   AF-A0A7C6AIB1-F1
#
_cell.length_a   1.000
_cell.length_b   1.000
_cell.length_c   1.000
_cell.angle_alpha   90.00
_cell.angle_beta   90.00
_cell.angle_gamma   90.00
#
_symmetry.space_group_name_H-M   'P 1'
#
loop_
_entity.id
_entity.type
_entity.pdbx_description
1 polymer ?
#
loop_
_entity_poly.entity_id
_entity_poly.type
_entity_poly.pdbx_seq_one_letter_code
_entity_poly.pdbx_strand_id
1 'polypeptide(L)'
;MQEKTIRESDKQRESMERALKTLGNLIYDQITNREFPWIMMQSRSMDNIIYDSEIKQYVLGDKMVRRHSRNIAHIRPFTQLVWTAWFAR
;
A
#
# COMPACT_ATOMS: atom_id res chain seq x y z
N MET A 1 -14.83 6.36 35.77
CA MET A 1 -14.44 6.29 34.34
C MET A 1 -13.73 4.96 34.14
N GLN A 2 -14.38 3.99 33.51
CA GLN A 2 -13.75 2.70 33.20
C GLN A 2 -12.88 2.89 31.94
N GLU A 3 -11.57 2.73 32.08
CA GLU A 3 -10.68 2.54 30.94
C GLU A 3 -11.15 1.29 30.18
N LYS A 4 -11.72 1.50 29.00
CA LYS A 4 -11.98 0.40 28.07
C LYS A 4 -10.62 -0.14 27.64
N THR A 5 -10.29 -1.35 28.07
CA THR A 5 -9.17 -2.13 27.54
C THR A 5 -9.33 -2.25 26.03
N ILE A 6 -8.60 -1.44 25.27
CA ILE A 6 -8.66 -1.43 23.80
C ILE A 6 -8.10 -2.76 23.32
N ARG A 7 -8.93 -3.58 22.68
CA ARG A 7 -8.50 -4.86 22.11
C ARG A 7 -7.51 -4.59 20.98
N GLU A 8 -6.49 -5.42 20.87
CA GLU A 8 -5.46 -5.29 19.83
C GLU A 8 -6.07 -5.29 18.42
N SER A 9 -7.15 -6.05 18.21
CA SER A 9 -7.95 -6.06 16.98
C SER A 9 -8.49 -4.69 16.58
N ASP A 10 -8.92 -3.89 17.57
CA ASP A 10 -9.52 -2.58 17.31
C ASP A 10 -8.44 -1.59 16.89
N LYS A 11 -7.25 -1.66 17.52
CA LYS A 11 -6.07 -0.87 17.11
C LYS A 11 -5.62 -1.20 15.70
N GLN A 12 -5.58 -2.48 15.34
CA GLN A 12 -5.23 -2.92 13.99
C GLN A 12 -6.25 -2.44 12.96
N ARG A 13 -7.54 -2.52 13.28
CA ARG A 13 -8.61 -2.01 12.41
C ARG A 13 -8.49 -0.51 12.18
N GLU A 14 -8.23 0.27 13.22
CA GLU A 14 -8.02 1.72 13.11
C GLU A 14 -6.75 2.07 12.30
N SER A 15 -5.66 1.30 12.43
CA SER A 15 -4.45 1.54 11.63
C SER A 15 -4.69 1.24 10.15
N MET A 16 -5.41 0.15 9.86
CA MET A 16 -5.81 -0.22 8.50
C MET A 16 -6.70 0.86 7.87
N GLU A 17 -7.73 1.32 8.58
CA GLU A 17 -8.63 2.36 8.06
C GLU A 17 -7.88 3.65 7.76
N ARG A 18 -6.94 4.05 8.64
CA ARG A 18 -6.06 5.19 8.40
C ARG A 18 -5.19 4.99 7.16
N ALA A 19 -4.57 3.84 6.99
CA ALA A 19 -3.74 3.54 5.82
C ALA A 19 -4.54 3.59 4.51
N LEU A 20 -5.75 3.02 4.49
CA LEU A 20 -6.65 3.04 3.33
C LEU A 20 -7.11 4.47 2.98
N LYS A 21 -7.46 5.28 3.98
CA LYS A 21 -7.80 6.70 3.79
C LYS A 21 -6.63 7.49 3.23
N THR A 22 -5.42 7.30 3.77
CA THR A 22 -4.21 7.96 3.26
C THR A 22 -3.93 7.58 1.81
N LEU A 23 -4.07 6.30 1.45
CA LEU A 23 -3.94 5.84 0.07
C LEU A 23 -4.96 6.52 -0.86
N GLY A 24 -6.23 6.58 -0.43
CA GLY A 24 -7.29 7.24 -1.19
C GLY A 24 -7.03 8.73 -1.40
N ASN A 25 -6.66 9.46 -0.35
CA ASN A 25 -6.33 10.89 -0.42
C ASN A 25 -5.16 11.13 -1.38
N LEU A 26 -4.09 10.35 -1.28
CA LEU A 26 -2.92 10.48 -2.16
C LEU A 26 -3.28 10.30 -3.65
N ILE A 27 -4.14 9.34 -3.97
CA ILE A 27 -4.63 9.13 -5.34
C ILE A 27 -5.54 10.27 -5.77
N TYR A 28 -6.44 10.72 -4.90
CA TYR A 28 -7.37 11.81 -5.19
C TYR A 28 -6.66 13.14 -5.45
N ASP A 29 -5.65 13.47 -4.65
CA ASP A 29 -4.86 14.68 -4.80
C ASP A 29 -4.12 14.69 -6.14
N GLN A 30 -3.52 13.57 -6.54
CA GLN A 30 -2.87 13.43 -7.86
C GLN A 30 -3.84 13.69 -9.01
N ILE A 31 -5.05 13.11 -8.94
CA ILE A 31 -6.09 13.31 -9.97
C ILE A 31 -6.55 14.77 -10.01
N THR A 32 -6.75 15.38 -8.84
CA THR A 32 -7.14 16.80 -8.72
C THR A 32 -6.08 17.72 -9.34
N ASN A 33 -4.81 17.37 -9.19
CA ASN A 33 -3.68 18.06 -9.82
C ASN A 33 -3.50 17.75 -11.31
N ARG A 34 -4.45 17.03 -11.94
CA ARG A 34 -4.40 16.59 -13.35
C ARG A 34 -3.19 15.70 -13.66
N GLU A 35 -2.66 15.01 -12.67
CA GLU A 35 -1.62 14.02 -12.84
C GLU A 35 -2.21 12.63 -13.03
N PHE A 36 -1.55 11.80 -13.84
CA PHE A 36 -1.88 10.38 -13.88
C PHE A 36 -1.60 9.78 -12.48
N PRO A 37 -2.53 9.01 -11.89
CA PRO A 37 -2.28 8.48 -10.56
C PRO A 37 -1.14 7.47 -10.55
N TRP A 38 -0.42 7.42 -9.44
CA TRP A 38 0.68 6.53 -9.19
C TRP A 38 0.76 6.13 -7.71
N ILE A 39 1.32 4.94 -7.48
CA ILE A 39 1.59 4.40 -6.15
C ILE A 39 3.05 3.99 -6.02
N MET A 40 3.60 4.11 -4.82
CA MET A 40 4.92 3.55 -4.48
C MET A 40 4.71 2.15 -3.91
N MET A 41 5.50 1.19 -4.38
CA MET A 41 5.48 -0.19 -3.92
C MET A 41 6.91 -0.71 -3.78
N GLN A 42 7.14 -1.67 -2.89
CA GLN A 42 8.42 -2.38 -2.85
C GLN A 42 8.65 -3.11 -4.17
N SER A 43 9.88 -3.01 -4.69
CA SER A 43 10.28 -3.71 -5.90
C SER A 43 10.34 -5.20 -5.62
N ARG A 44 9.77 -6.00 -6.52
CA ARG A 44 9.88 -7.47 -6.48
C ARG A 44 10.86 -8.00 -7.53
N SER A 45 11.74 -7.12 -8.01
CA SER A 45 12.82 -7.50 -8.91
C SER A 45 13.88 -8.30 -8.15
N MET A 46 14.57 -9.21 -8.84
CA MET A 46 15.54 -10.14 -8.24
C MET A 46 16.63 -9.41 -7.43
N ASP A 47 17.05 -8.23 -7.90
CA ASP A 47 18.04 -7.37 -7.25
C ASP A 47 17.55 -6.73 -5.94
N ASN A 48 16.25 -6.78 -5.62
CA ASN A 48 15.70 -6.33 -4.33
C ASN A 48 15.35 -7.49 -3.39
N ILE A 49 15.61 -8.74 -3.77
CA ILE A 49 15.33 -9.90 -2.92
C ILE A 49 16.58 -10.20 -2.11
N ILE A 50 16.50 -10.04 -0.79
CA ILE A 50 17.63 -10.16 0.13
C ILE A 50 17.38 -11.33 1.08
N TYR A 51 18.42 -12.13 1.36
CA TYR A 51 18.33 -13.17 2.37
C TYR A 51 18.45 -12.56 3.77
N ASP A 52 17.41 -12.74 4.58
CA ASP A 52 17.42 -12.40 6.00
C ASP A 52 17.92 -13.61 6.80
N SER A 53 19.07 -13.45 7.45
CA SER A 53 19.72 -14.50 8.24
C SER A 53 19.03 -14.81 9.56
N GLU A 54 18.26 -13.89 10.12
CA GLU A 54 17.59 -14.05 11.41
C GLU A 54 16.38 -14.97 11.25
N ILE A 55 15.51 -14.66 10.30
CA ILE A 55 14.31 -15.47 10.02
C ILE A 55 14.56 -16.59 9.00
N LYS A 56 15.75 -16.62 8.39
CA LYS A 56 16.20 -17.59 7.37
C LYS A 56 15.32 -17.60 6.12
N GLN A 57 14.83 -16.45 5.69
CA GLN A 57 13.92 -16.29 4.55
C GLN A 57 14.40 -15.19 3.59
N TYR A 58 13.94 -15.25 2.34
CA TYR A 58 14.15 -14.17 1.39
C TYR A 58 13.04 -13.11 1.55
N VAL A 59 13.45 -11.87 1.81
CA VAL A 59 12.55 -10.73 2.01
C VAL A 59 12.80 -9.66 0.95
N LEU A 60 11.83 -8.75 0.79
CA LEU A 60 12.01 -7.57 -0.04
C LEU A 60 12.89 -6.56 0.71
N GLY A 61 13.93 -6.08 0.04
CA GLY A 61 14.73 -4.96 0.51
C GLY A 61 14.06 -3.60 0.27
N ASP A 62 14.82 -2.54 0.49
CA ASP A 62 14.32 -1.16 0.54
C ASP A 62 14.04 -0.53 -0.83
N LYS A 63 14.36 -1.21 -1.94
CA LYS A 63 14.15 -0.64 -3.26
C LYS A 63 12.65 -0.48 -3.53
N MET A 64 12.22 0.76 -3.69
CA MET A 64 10.84 1.10 -4.04
C MET A 64 10.72 1.42 -5.53
N VAL A 65 9.57 1.11 -6.11
CA VAL A 65 9.21 1.42 -7.51
C VAL A 65 7.90 2.18 -7.56
N ARG A 66 7.80 3.11 -8.51
CA ARG A 66 6.57 3.85 -8.79
C ARG A 66 5.78 3.14 -9.88
N ARG A 67 4.53 2.78 -9.61
CA ARG A 67 3.60 2.22 -10.61
C ARG A 67 2.62 3.31 -11.03
N HIS A 68 2.77 3.75 -12.27
CA HIS A 68 2.00 4.84 -12.85
C HIS A 68 0.90 4.32 -13.76
N SER A 69 -0.30 4.89 -13.67
CA SER A 69 -1.41 4.64 -14.59
C SER A 69 -1.17 5.16 -16.01
N ARG A 70 -0.14 6.00 -16.23
CA ARG A 70 0.29 6.41 -17.57
C ARG A 70 0.75 5.23 -18.43
N ASN A 71 1.30 4.18 -17.79
CA ASN A 71 1.67 2.96 -18.50
C ASN A 71 0.45 2.04 -18.59
N ILE A 72 0.03 1.71 -19.81
CA ILE A 72 -1.14 0.86 -20.09
C ILE A 72 -1.03 -0.51 -19.39
N ALA A 73 0.17 -1.09 -19.31
CA ALA A 73 0.40 -2.37 -18.64
C ALA A 73 0.12 -2.30 -17.12
N HIS A 74 0.17 -1.11 -16.52
CA HIS A 74 -0.09 -0.91 -15.10
C HIS A 74 -1.54 -0.51 -14.78
N ILE A 75 -2.36 -0.16 -15.76
CA ILE A 75 -3.74 0.30 -15.52
C ILE A 75 -4.56 -0.79 -14.82
N ARG A 76 -4.53 -2.03 -15.35
CA ARG A 76 -5.26 -3.16 -14.76
C ARG A 76 -4.87 -3.47 -13.32
N PRO A 77 -3.58 -3.69 -12.98
CA PRO A 77 -3.21 -3.97 -11.59
C PRO A 77 -3.48 -2.77 -10.66
N PHE A 78 -3.35 -1.53 -11.15
CA PHE A 78 -3.69 -0.34 -10.39
C PHE A 78 -5.18 -0.31 -10.02
N THR A 79 -6.09 -0.49 -11.00
CA THR A 79 -7.53 -0.47 -10.73
C THR A 79 -7.96 -1.62 -9.83
N GLN A 80 -7.38 -2.80 -9.98
CA GLN A 80 -7.62 -3.95 -9.09
C GLN A 80 -7.22 -3.66 -7.63
N LEU A 81 -6.09 -2.99 -7.42
CA LEU A 81 -5.67 -2.58 -6.08
C LEU A 81 -6.65 -1.59 -5.47
N VAL A 82 -7.01 -0.53 -6.20
CA VAL A 82 -7.94 0.49 -5.72
C VAL A 82 -9.31 -0.11 -5.41
N TRP A 83 -9.80 -1.03 -6.25
CA TRP A 83 -11.05 -1.74 -6.02
C TRP A 83 -11.00 -2.59 -4.75
N THR A 84 -9.93 -3.37 -4.56
CA THR A 84 -9.74 -4.18 -3.36
C THR A 84 -9.64 -3.32 -2.11
N ALA A 85 -8.92 -2.21 -2.18
CA ALA A 85 -8.78 -1.25 -1.08
C ALA A 85 -10.13 -0.61 -0.69
N TRP A 86 -10.97 -0.30 -1.69
CA TRP A 86 -12.33 0.21 -1.45
C TRP A 86 -13.23 -0.85 -0.80
N PHE A 87 -13.14 -2.11 -1.23
CA PHE A 87 -13.91 -3.22 -0.65
C PHE A 87 -13.46 -3.59 0.78
N ALA A 88 -12.16 -3.48 1.08
CA ALA A 88 -11.59 -3.86 2.37
C ALA A 88 -11.91 -2.88 3.52
N ARG A 89 -12.46 -1.70 3.21
CA ARG A 89 -12.90 -0.69 4.18
C ARG A 89 -14.15 -1.16 4.93
#